data_AF-A0A0B1SRJ8-F1
#
_entry.id   AF-A0A0B1SRJ8-F1
#
_cell.length_a   1.000
_cell.length_b   1.000
_cell.length_c   1.000
_cell.angle_alpha   90.00
_cell.angle_beta   90.00
_cell.angle_gamma   90.00
#
_symmetry.space_group_name_H-M   'P 1'
#
loop_
_entity.id
_entity.type
_entity.pdbx_description
1 polymer ?
#
loop_
_entity_poly.entity_id
_entity_poly.type
_entity_poly.pdbx_seq_one_letter_code
_entity_poly.pdbx_strand_id
1 'polypeptide(L)'
;MNEQERLPKMLDECLEYLMERKKNDDSFSFEVLVVDDGSTDRTADVGVEYGLKYDGIVKVLKLERNLGKGGAVRSGVMHSSGKLILFADADGATKFSDVERLEKGLLRMSGGPPVDESFPAVIVGSRAHMEAEAVATRSFFRTMLMHGFHLLVWLFSCRTVRDTQCGFKLFTRASAARVFPVLHVERWAFDVELIYLCELWRIPVLETYDDNSDYALTEAGPFDVAKYCKGIEVEVVNEDDDGMLLDFDLIHVEAPIANALRRVLLAEVPTMAFEKIYLYQNTSVIQDEVLCHRLGLLPIKADPRKFLMPTEKVIGINEHGVDCEEEPQPDPTRNLVFNINVTCTRNRNAPSTATEPHQLYHQSSVYSRSFKWIPCGDQEEQFKGDPPRIVFDDILVAKLRPGQQIEANCHAVKGIGRDHAKFSPVATASYRYLIFFS
;
A
#
# COMPACT_ATOMS: atom_id res chain seq x y z
N MET A 1 -5.83 19.08 -36.67
CA MET A 1 -7.00 19.21 -35.77
C MET A 1 -6.79 20.50 -35.00
N ASN A 2 -7.80 21.36 -34.79
CA ASN A 2 -7.60 22.63 -34.06
C ASN A 2 -7.81 22.36 -32.56
N GLU A 3 -6.75 22.01 -31.85
CA GLU A 3 -6.81 21.60 -30.43
C GLU A 3 -7.22 22.77 -29.53
N GLN A 4 -6.81 24.00 -29.90
CA GLN A 4 -7.19 25.24 -29.21
C GLN A 4 -8.72 25.46 -29.11
N GLU A 5 -9.51 24.88 -30.02
CA GLU A 5 -10.98 25.00 -29.99
C GLU A 5 -11.65 23.89 -29.17
N ARG A 6 -10.98 22.74 -29.00
CA ARG A 6 -11.51 21.59 -28.27
C ARG A 6 -11.19 21.64 -26.79
N LEU A 7 -10.00 22.12 -26.45
CA LEU A 7 -9.51 22.18 -25.08
C LEU A 7 -10.46 22.95 -24.14
N PRO A 8 -11.00 24.14 -24.49
CA PRO A 8 -11.92 24.87 -23.60
C PRO A 8 -13.16 24.06 -23.24
N LYS A 9 -13.79 23.39 -24.22
CA LYS A 9 -15.01 22.61 -23.98
C LYS A 9 -14.77 21.47 -22.98
N MET A 10 -13.63 20.79 -23.09
CA MET A 10 -13.25 19.72 -22.18
C MET A 10 -12.90 20.26 -20.79
N LEU A 11 -12.13 21.34 -20.72
CA LEU A 11 -11.73 21.95 -19.44
C LEU A 11 -12.94 22.52 -18.69
N ASP A 12 -13.89 23.13 -19.38
CA ASP A 12 -15.11 23.65 -18.75
C ASP A 12 -15.92 22.51 -18.11
N GLU A 13 -16.17 21.41 -18.83
CA GLU A 13 -16.85 20.23 -18.29
C GLU A 13 -16.08 19.60 -17.12
N CYS A 14 -14.76 19.45 -17.26
CA CYS A 14 -13.87 18.90 -16.23
C CYS A 14 -13.94 19.73 -14.94
N LEU A 15 -13.75 21.04 -15.06
CA LEU A 15 -13.68 21.95 -13.92
C LEU A 15 -15.04 22.14 -13.26
N GLU A 16 -16.13 22.20 -14.04
CA GLU A 16 -17.50 22.22 -13.48
C GLU A 16 -17.72 21.02 -12.56
N TYR A 17 -17.45 19.81 -13.05
CA TYR A 17 -17.62 18.58 -12.29
C TYR A 17 -16.69 18.50 -11.06
N LEU A 18 -15.39 18.76 -11.22
CA LEU A 18 -14.41 18.61 -10.13
C LEU A 18 -14.56 19.71 -9.06
N MET A 19 -14.95 20.92 -9.43
CA MET A 19 -15.24 21.99 -8.46
C MET A 19 -16.52 21.71 -7.68
N GLU A 20 -17.54 21.15 -8.31
CA GLU A 20 -18.75 20.71 -7.60
C GLU A 20 -18.43 19.62 -6.59
N ARG A 21 -17.60 18.63 -6.95
CA ARG A 21 -17.11 17.62 -5.99
C ARG A 21 -16.35 18.24 -4.82
N LYS A 22 -15.41 19.14 -5.10
CA LYS A 22 -14.64 19.85 -4.06
C LYS A 22 -15.53 20.66 -3.11
N LYS A 23 -16.63 21.22 -3.61
CA LYS A 23 -17.61 21.95 -2.79
C LYS A 23 -18.42 21.01 -1.88
N ASN A 24 -18.65 19.77 -2.32
CA ASN A 24 -19.42 18.77 -1.58
C ASN A 24 -18.56 17.95 -0.60
N ASP A 25 -17.24 17.91 -0.80
CA ASP A 25 -16.28 17.19 0.04
C ASP A 25 -15.01 18.03 0.26
N ASP A 26 -14.88 18.60 1.46
CA ASP A 26 -13.73 19.43 1.85
C ASP A 26 -12.39 18.67 1.85
N SER A 27 -12.43 17.33 1.92
CA SER A 27 -11.23 16.49 1.83
C SER A 27 -10.78 16.23 0.39
N PHE A 28 -11.64 16.51 -0.58
CA PHE A 28 -11.35 16.32 -1.99
C PHE A 28 -10.46 17.44 -2.54
N SER A 29 -9.35 17.04 -3.15
CA SER A 29 -8.40 17.93 -3.81
C SER A 29 -8.02 17.37 -5.16
N PHE A 30 -7.78 18.25 -6.13
CA PHE A 30 -7.44 17.86 -7.48
C PHE A 30 -6.51 18.89 -8.13
N GLU A 31 -5.81 18.44 -9.16
CA GLU A 31 -5.11 19.28 -10.11
C GLU A 31 -5.44 18.80 -11.53
N VAL A 32 -5.36 19.69 -12.50
CA VAL A 32 -5.52 19.36 -13.92
C VAL A 32 -4.22 19.67 -14.62
N LEU A 33 -3.59 18.64 -15.22
CA LEU A 33 -2.38 18.81 -16.01
C LEU A 33 -2.69 18.64 -17.49
N VAL A 34 -2.65 19.76 -18.23
CA VAL A 34 -2.76 19.76 -19.69
C VAL A 34 -1.38 19.50 -20.27
N VAL A 35 -1.24 18.42 -21.04
CA VAL A 35 0.02 18.12 -21.73
C VAL A 35 -0.10 18.52 -23.19
N ASP A 36 0.67 19.54 -23.58
CA ASP A 36 0.82 19.98 -24.97
C ASP A 36 2.00 19.22 -25.60
N ASP A 37 1.70 18.29 -26.52
CA ASP A 37 2.68 17.44 -27.23
C ASP A 37 3.37 18.17 -28.40
N GLY A 38 3.75 19.43 -28.18
CA GLY A 38 4.44 20.26 -29.16
C GLY A 38 3.52 20.86 -30.22
N SER A 39 2.30 21.24 -29.87
CA SER A 39 1.35 21.90 -30.76
C SER A 39 1.89 23.25 -31.23
N THR A 40 1.64 23.54 -32.52
CA THR A 40 2.09 24.77 -33.20
C THR A 40 1.08 25.92 -33.09
N ASP A 41 -0.08 25.66 -32.49
CA ASP A 41 -1.15 26.63 -32.27
C ASP A 41 -1.10 27.20 -30.84
N ARG A 42 -2.17 27.91 -30.43
CA ARG A 42 -2.25 28.56 -29.11
C ARG A 42 -2.72 27.62 -27.98
N THR A 43 -2.67 26.29 -28.16
CA THR A 43 -3.20 25.33 -27.17
C THR A 43 -2.57 25.48 -25.79
N ALA A 44 -1.24 25.62 -25.70
CA ALA A 44 -0.57 25.89 -24.41
C ALA A 44 -1.01 27.22 -23.77
N ASP A 45 -1.15 28.28 -24.57
CA ASP A 45 -1.57 29.60 -24.07
C ASP A 45 -2.97 29.51 -23.47
N VAL A 46 -3.90 28.83 -24.14
CA VAL A 46 -5.26 28.58 -23.66
C VAL A 46 -5.22 27.85 -22.31
N GLY A 47 -4.39 26.80 -22.17
CA GLY A 47 -4.23 26.11 -20.90
C GLY A 47 -3.70 27.02 -19.77
N VAL A 48 -2.76 27.93 -20.09
CA VAL A 48 -2.23 28.91 -19.13
C VAL A 48 -3.29 29.92 -18.72
N GLU A 49 -4.13 30.38 -19.65
CA GLU A 49 -5.27 31.26 -19.36
C GLU A 49 -6.23 30.61 -18.34
N TYR A 50 -6.50 29.31 -18.47
CA TYR A 50 -7.26 28.55 -17.46
C TYR A 50 -6.52 28.46 -16.12
N GLY A 51 -5.20 28.23 -16.14
CA GLY A 51 -4.38 28.21 -14.92
C GLY A 51 -4.46 29.53 -14.14
N LEU A 52 -4.42 30.67 -14.83
CA LEU A 52 -4.60 31.99 -14.23
C LEU A 52 -6.03 32.22 -13.72
N LYS A 53 -7.04 31.75 -14.46
CA LYS A 53 -8.45 31.90 -14.10
C LYS A 53 -8.84 31.08 -12.86
N TYR A 54 -8.20 29.93 -12.65
CA TYR A 54 -8.55 28.97 -11.59
C TYR A 54 -7.41 28.79 -10.57
N ASP A 55 -6.71 29.87 -10.22
CA ASP A 55 -5.73 29.95 -9.13
C ASP A 55 -4.68 28.82 -9.13
N GLY A 56 -4.15 28.48 -10.30
CA GLY A 56 -3.09 27.49 -10.46
C GLY A 56 -3.54 26.02 -10.39
N ILE A 57 -4.84 25.74 -10.30
CA ILE A 57 -5.39 24.37 -10.35
C ILE A 57 -5.10 23.69 -11.70
N VAL A 58 -5.14 24.47 -12.79
CA VAL A 58 -4.80 24.01 -14.13
C VAL A 58 -3.34 24.35 -14.42
N LYS A 59 -2.54 23.34 -14.77
CA LYS A 59 -1.14 23.45 -15.12
C LYS A 59 -0.93 22.98 -16.56
N VAL A 60 0.06 23.56 -17.23
CA VAL A 60 0.43 23.18 -18.59
C VAL A 60 1.83 22.62 -18.62
N LEU A 61 1.97 21.41 -19.16
CA LEU A 61 3.25 20.80 -19.50
C LEU A 61 3.40 20.84 -21.03
N LYS A 62 4.20 21.78 -21.54
CA LYS A 62 4.52 21.86 -22.96
C LYS A 62 5.79 21.08 -23.26
N LEU A 63 5.68 20.08 -24.13
CA LEU A 63 6.82 19.29 -24.60
C LEU A 63 7.55 20.04 -25.71
N GLU A 64 8.88 19.94 -25.72
CA GLU A 64 9.75 20.61 -26.71
C GLU A 64 9.50 20.10 -28.13
N ARG A 65 9.11 18.83 -28.26
CA ARG A 65 8.82 18.16 -29.52
C ARG A 65 7.66 17.19 -29.37
N ASN A 66 7.00 16.89 -30.48
CA ASN A 66 5.94 15.88 -30.55
C ASN A 66 6.50 14.46 -30.36
N LEU A 67 6.22 13.87 -29.20
CA LEU A 67 6.55 12.48 -28.88
C LEU A 67 5.42 11.52 -29.30
N GLY A 68 4.20 12.04 -29.41
CA GLY A 68 2.97 11.30 -29.64
C GLY A 68 2.20 11.03 -28.34
N LYS A 69 0.98 10.49 -28.50
CA LYS A 69 0.03 10.25 -27.40
C LYS A 69 0.67 9.54 -26.19
N GLY A 70 1.34 8.40 -26.40
CA GLY A 70 2.00 7.67 -25.31
C GLY A 70 3.11 8.48 -24.63
N GLY A 71 3.91 9.23 -25.39
CA GLY A 71 4.94 10.11 -24.85
C GLY A 71 4.37 11.28 -24.04
N ALA A 72 3.27 11.86 -24.50
CA ALA A 72 2.54 12.93 -23.81
C ALA A 72 1.92 12.42 -22.51
N VAL A 73 1.18 11.31 -22.56
CA VAL A 73 0.56 10.70 -21.36
C VAL A 73 1.64 10.28 -20.35
N ARG A 74 2.72 9.64 -20.80
CA ARG A 74 3.86 9.30 -19.93
C ARG A 74 4.43 10.52 -19.25
N SER A 75 4.68 11.60 -20.00
CA SER A 75 5.18 12.85 -19.44
C SER A 75 4.20 13.44 -18.42
N GLY A 76 2.91 13.47 -18.73
CA GLY A 76 1.88 13.98 -17.82
C GLY A 76 1.80 13.19 -16.52
N VAL A 77 1.75 11.86 -16.58
CA VAL A 77 1.68 11.00 -15.40
C VAL A 77 2.91 11.17 -14.51
N MET A 78 4.10 11.23 -15.11
CA MET A 78 5.36 11.42 -14.37
C MET A 78 5.49 12.80 -13.71
N HIS A 79 4.77 13.82 -14.18
CA HIS A 79 4.75 15.17 -13.58
C HIS A 79 3.53 15.41 -12.66
N SER A 80 2.59 14.47 -12.59
CA SER A 80 1.42 14.57 -11.71
C SER A 80 1.79 14.32 -10.24
N SER A 81 1.08 14.97 -9.31
CA SER A 81 1.26 14.87 -7.86
C SER A 81 0.11 14.16 -7.12
N GLY A 82 -1.04 13.94 -7.77
CA GLY A 82 -2.23 13.33 -7.16
C GLY A 82 -2.05 11.90 -6.66
N LYS A 83 -2.79 11.49 -5.63
CA LYS A 83 -2.79 10.09 -5.12
C LYS A 83 -3.35 9.10 -6.14
N LEU A 84 -4.37 9.55 -6.85
CA LEU A 84 -4.96 8.89 -8.01
C LEU A 84 -4.68 9.74 -9.24
N ILE A 85 -4.45 9.08 -10.37
CA ILE A 85 -4.09 9.73 -11.62
C ILE A 85 -5.10 9.29 -12.67
N LEU A 86 -5.90 10.23 -13.15
CA LEU A 86 -6.83 10.01 -14.25
C LEU A 86 -6.17 10.49 -15.55
N PHE A 87 -6.03 9.58 -16.51
CA PHE A 87 -5.79 9.94 -17.90
C PHE A 87 -7.15 10.12 -18.59
N ALA A 88 -7.34 11.27 -19.25
CA ALA A 88 -8.49 11.59 -20.07
C ALA A 88 -8.02 12.13 -21.43
N ASP A 89 -8.44 11.50 -22.52
CA ASP A 89 -8.18 11.98 -23.89
C ASP A 89 -9.09 13.18 -24.22
N ALA A 90 -8.57 14.12 -25.02
CA ALA A 90 -9.27 15.35 -25.38
C ALA A 90 -10.23 15.20 -26.57
N ASP A 91 -10.67 13.97 -26.84
CA ASP A 91 -11.57 13.63 -27.94
C ASP A 91 -13.05 13.68 -27.56
N GLY A 92 -13.36 13.74 -26.25
CA GLY A 92 -14.71 13.81 -25.72
C GLY A 92 -15.49 12.48 -25.79
N ALA A 93 -14.80 11.35 -25.94
CA ALA A 93 -15.43 10.03 -25.97
C ALA A 93 -15.95 9.55 -24.60
N THR A 94 -15.61 10.23 -23.51
CA THR A 94 -16.02 9.91 -22.13
C THR A 94 -16.34 11.17 -21.37
N LYS A 95 -17.27 11.10 -20.42
CA LYS A 95 -17.65 12.25 -19.57
C LYS A 95 -16.85 12.24 -18.28
N PHE A 96 -16.57 13.40 -17.70
CA PHE A 96 -15.84 13.46 -16.42
C PHE A 96 -16.62 12.84 -15.26
N SER A 97 -17.95 12.83 -15.32
CA SER A 97 -18.78 12.11 -14.35
C SER A 97 -18.58 10.59 -14.36
N ASP A 98 -18.01 10.02 -15.42
CA ASP A 98 -17.67 8.60 -15.48
C ASP A 98 -16.51 8.25 -14.52
N VAL A 99 -15.77 9.23 -14.00
CA VAL A 99 -14.68 8.99 -13.03
C VAL A 99 -15.19 8.29 -11.77
N GLU A 100 -16.43 8.56 -11.34
CA GLU A 100 -17.05 7.88 -10.21
C GLU A 100 -17.14 6.37 -10.42
N ARG A 101 -17.35 5.91 -11.66
CA ARG A 101 -17.36 4.47 -11.98
C ARG A 101 -15.96 3.88 -11.84
N LEU A 102 -14.96 4.59 -12.33
CA LEU A 102 -13.56 4.17 -12.22
C LEU A 102 -13.13 4.13 -10.74
N GLU A 103 -13.52 5.12 -9.96
CA GLU A 103 -13.27 5.16 -8.51
C GLU A 103 -13.97 4.02 -7.76
N LYS A 104 -15.24 3.71 -8.10
CA LYS A 104 -15.94 2.55 -7.54
C LYS A 104 -15.25 1.24 -7.91
N GLY A 105 -14.84 1.07 -9.18
CA GLY A 105 -14.07 -0.08 -9.64
C GLY A 105 -12.77 -0.23 -8.83
N LEU A 106 -12.05 0.87 -8.66
CA LEU A 106 -10.81 0.90 -7.88
C LEU A 106 -11.05 0.54 -6.41
N LEU A 107 -12.09 1.13 -5.80
CA LEU A 107 -12.46 0.90 -4.42
C LEU A 107 -12.79 -0.58 -4.16
N ARG A 108 -13.54 -1.19 -5.09
CA ARG A 108 -13.83 -2.62 -5.07
C ARG A 108 -12.51 -3.38 -5.08
N MET A 109 -11.66 -3.18 -6.08
CA MET A 109 -10.37 -3.90 -6.20
C MET A 109 -9.44 -3.69 -5.00
N SER A 110 -9.42 -2.48 -4.42
CA SER A 110 -8.61 -2.15 -3.25
C SER A 110 -9.20 -2.66 -1.92
N GLY A 111 -10.28 -3.44 -1.95
CA GLY A 111 -10.86 -4.04 -0.74
C GLY A 111 -11.59 -3.04 0.16
N GLY A 112 -12.17 -1.98 -0.42
CA GLY A 112 -13.00 -1.00 0.28
C GLY A 112 -12.30 0.30 0.70
N PRO A 113 -13.05 1.27 1.24
CA PRO A 113 -12.55 2.60 1.58
C PRO A 113 -11.63 2.63 2.82
N PRO A 114 -10.70 3.59 2.90
CA PRO A 114 -10.24 4.46 1.81
C PRO A 114 -9.43 3.67 0.76
N VAL A 115 -9.30 4.21 -0.45
CA VAL A 115 -8.47 3.59 -1.50
C VAL A 115 -7.03 3.49 -1.02
N ASP A 116 -6.48 2.28 -1.05
CA ASP A 116 -5.06 2.01 -0.74
C ASP A 116 -4.20 2.44 -1.92
N GLU A 117 -3.53 3.59 -1.82
CA GLU A 117 -2.65 4.12 -2.88
C GLU A 117 -1.39 3.25 -3.10
N SER A 118 -1.01 2.42 -2.12
CA SER A 118 0.11 1.49 -2.21
C SER A 118 -0.27 0.22 -3.00
N PHE A 119 -1.57 -0.05 -3.16
CA PHE A 119 -2.06 -1.15 -3.96
C PHE A 119 -1.97 -0.79 -5.45
N PRO A 120 -1.13 -1.46 -6.26
CA PRO A 120 -1.04 -1.18 -7.68
C PRO A 120 -2.30 -1.69 -8.38
N ALA A 121 -3.09 -0.80 -8.97
CA ALA A 121 -4.28 -1.17 -9.75
C ALA A 121 -4.54 -0.16 -10.86
N VAL A 122 -5.11 -0.65 -11.97
CA VAL A 122 -5.50 0.15 -13.14
C VAL A 122 -6.97 -0.12 -13.46
N ILE A 123 -7.76 0.94 -13.55
CA ILE A 123 -9.16 0.85 -14.00
C ILE A 123 -9.28 1.51 -15.37
N VAL A 124 -9.82 0.76 -16.32
CA VAL A 124 -10.02 1.20 -17.71
C VAL A 124 -11.51 1.41 -17.92
N GLY A 125 -11.92 2.61 -18.35
CA GLY A 125 -13.29 2.81 -18.81
C GLY A 125 -13.54 2.08 -20.13
N SER A 126 -14.79 1.82 -20.48
CA SER A 126 -15.14 1.12 -21.74
C SER A 126 -15.95 2.01 -22.69
N ARG A 127 -15.62 1.97 -23.99
CA ARG A 127 -16.42 2.61 -25.07
C ARG A 127 -17.28 1.62 -25.84
N ALA A 128 -17.47 0.39 -25.34
CA ALA A 128 -18.18 -0.67 -26.07
C ALA A 128 -19.60 -0.27 -26.53
N HIS A 129 -20.29 0.57 -25.77
CA HIS A 129 -21.62 1.09 -26.15
C HIS A 129 -21.57 2.02 -27.38
N MET A 130 -20.49 2.81 -27.54
CA MET A 130 -20.27 3.65 -28.73
C MET A 130 -19.75 2.83 -29.92
N GLU A 131 -19.01 1.75 -29.65
CA GLU A 131 -18.48 0.88 -30.69
C GLU A 131 -19.59 0.18 -31.47
N ALA A 132 -20.64 -0.29 -30.80
CA ALA A 132 -21.81 -0.89 -31.44
C ALA A 132 -22.49 0.07 -32.43
N GLU A 133 -22.67 1.34 -32.05
CA GLU A 133 -23.26 2.37 -32.90
C GLU A 133 -22.31 2.80 -34.04
N ALA A 134 -21.00 2.87 -33.78
CA ALA A 134 -20.00 3.25 -34.77
C ALA A 134 -19.74 2.14 -35.81
N VAL A 135 -19.81 0.86 -35.43
CA VAL A 135 -19.67 -0.28 -36.37
C VAL A 135 -20.84 -0.31 -37.35
N ALA A 136 -22.05 0.06 -36.91
CA ALA A 136 -23.23 0.12 -37.76
C ALA A 136 -23.11 1.15 -38.91
N THR A 137 -22.23 2.14 -38.78
CA THR A 137 -22.08 3.24 -39.75
C THR A 137 -20.73 3.23 -40.49
N ARG A 138 -19.79 2.34 -40.14
CA ARG A 138 -18.43 2.29 -40.70
C ARG A 138 -18.32 1.40 -41.95
N SER A 139 -17.38 1.76 -42.82
CA SER A 139 -17.00 0.96 -44.00
C SER A 139 -16.47 -0.43 -43.59
N PHE A 140 -16.93 -1.47 -44.30
CA PHE A 140 -16.59 -2.87 -44.08
C PHE A 140 -15.09 -3.15 -43.92
N PHE A 141 -14.24 -2.52 -44.74
CA PHE A 141 -12.77 -2.72 -44.69
C PHE A 141 -12.15 -2.22 -43.38
N ARG A 142 -12.65 -1.09 -42.86
CA ARG A 142 -12.20 -0.54 -41.59
C ARG A 142 -12.65 -1.41 -40.41
N THR A 143 -13.84 -1.99 -40.49
CA THR A 143 -14.35 -2.96 -39.50
C THR A 143 -13.52 -4.24 -39.50
N MET A 144 -13.14 -4.75 -40.68
CA MET A 144 -12.27 -5.94 -40.79
C MET A 144 -10.88 -5.69 -40.18
N LEU A 145 -10.26 -4.53 -40.47
CA LEU A 145 -8.95 -4.17 -39.89
C LEU A 145 -9.00 -4.02 -38.37
N MET A 146 -10.10 -3.46 -37.84
CA MET A 146 -10.32 -3.32 -36.41
C MET A 146 -10.41 -4.70 -35.74
N HIS A 147 -11.26 -5.60 -36.24
CA HIS A 147 -11.36 -6.96 -35.71
C HIS A 147 -10.05 -7.74 -35.85
N GLY A 148 -9.31 -7.57 -36.94
CA GLY A 148 -7.98 -8.16 -37.12
C GLY A 148 -6.98 -7.63 -36.09
N PHE A 149 -7.00 -6.33 -35.79
CA PHE A 149 -6.19 -5.73 -34.75
C PHE A 149 -6.56 -6.26 -33.35
N HIS A 150 -7.84 -6.31 -33.00
CA HIS A 150 -8.27 -6.90 -31.72
C HIS A 150 -7.86 -8.36 -31.60
N LEU A 151 -7.94 -9.14 -32.69
CA LEU A 151 -7.48 -10.53 -32.71
C LEU A 151 -5.96 -10.61 -32.43
N LEU A 152 -5.15 -9.74 -33.05
CA LEU A 152 -3.70 -9.72 -32.81
C LEU A 152 -3.36 -9.30 -31.38
N VAL A 153 -4.03 -8.26 -30.85
CA VAL A 153 -3.85 -7.82 -29.46
C VAL A 153 -4.23 -8.94 -28.50
N TRP A 154 -5.34 -9.62 -28.74
CA TRP A 154 -5.80 -10.75 -27.92
C TRP A 154 -4.88 -11.97 -28.00
N LEU A 155 -4.30 -12.25 -29.18
CA LEU A 155 -3.38 -13.37 -29.37
C LEU A 155 -2.00 -13.12 -28.74
N PHE A 156 -1.49 -11.89 -28.80
CA PHE A 156 -0.08 -11.59 -28.52
C PHE A 156 0.19 -10.66 -27.34
N SER A 157 -0.83 -9.96 -26.81
CA SER A 157 -0.60 -8.89 -25.84
C SER A 157 -1.46 -8.98 -24.59
N CYS A 158 -2.79 -8.84 -24.69
CA CYS A 158 -3.64 -8.73 -23.50
C CYS A 158 -4.98 -9.39 -23.68
N ARG A 159 -5.44 -10.05 -22.61
CA ARG A 159 -6.68 -10.84 -22.61
C ARG A 159 -7.70 -10.38 -21.57
N THR A 160 -7.26 -9.55 -20.61
CA THR A 160 -8.09 -9.08 -19.51
C THR A 160 -9.01 -7.91 -19.87
N VAL A 161 -8.62 -7.08 -20.84
CA VAL A 161 -9.35 -5.87 -21.24
C VAL A 161 -9.76 -5.98 -22.70
N ARG A 162 -11.02 -5.68 -23.02
CA ARG A 162 -11.53 -5.66 -24.41
C ARG A 162 -11.26 -4.32 -25.08
N ASP A 163 -11.63 -3.19 -24.46
CA ASP A 163 -11.31 -1.85 -24.97
C ASP A 163 -9.99 -1.34 -24.40
N THR A 164 -8.89 -1.87 -24.93
CA THR A 164 -7.55 -1.46 -24.49
C THR A 164 -7.27 0.02 -24.75
N GLN A 165 -7.89 0.61 -25.76
CA GLN A 165 -7.57 1.94 -26.28
C GLN A 165 -8.47 3.05 -25.73
N CYS A 166 -9.27 2.75 -24.70
CA CYS A 166 -10.09 3.76 -24.06
C CYS A 166 -9.21 4.87 -23.47
N GLY A 167 -9.53 6.12 -23.85
CA GLY A 167 -8.81 7.30 -23.41
C GLY A 167 -9.13 7.73 -21.98
N PHE A 168 -9.79 6.90 -21.17
CA PHE A 168 -10.25 7.22 -19.83
C PHE A 168 -9.83 6.12 -18.86
N LYS A 169 -8.74 6.37 -18.13
CA LYS A 169 -8.07 5.35 -17.28
C LYS A 169 -7.62 5.93 -15.96
N LEU A 170 -7.94 5.24 -14.87
CA LEU A 170 -7.59 5.62 -13.51
C LEU A 170 -6.48 4.72 -13.00
N PHE A 171 -5.42 5.33 -12.47
CA PHE A 171 -4.24 4.66 -11.95
C PHE A 171 -4.06 4.98 -10.47
N THR A 172 -3.73 3.98 -9.67
CA THR A 172 -3.12 4.26 -8.35
C THR A 172 -1.70 4.76 -8.54
N ARG A 173 -1.22 5.60 -7.61
CA ARG A 173 0.17 6.07 -7.63
C ARG A 173 1.18 4.92 -7.70
N ALA A 174 0.95 3.81 -6.98
CA ALA A 174 1.79 2.62 -7.04
C ALA A 174 1.86 1.97 -8.43
N SER A 175 0.72 1.87 -9.14
CA SER A 175 0.72 1.33 -10.51
C SER A 175 1.43 2.28 -11.48
N ALA A 176 1.17 3.58 -11.35
CA ALA A 176 1.74 4.58 -12.25
C ALA A 176 3.27 4.67 -12.13
N ALA A 177 3.78 4.70 -10.89
CA ALA A 177 5.21 4.74 -10.59
C ALA A 177 5.96 3.49 -11.09
N ARG A 178 5.25 2.38 -11.29
CA ARG A 178 5.84 1.13 -11.78
C ARG A 178 5.82 1.04 -13.31
N VAL A 179 4.69 1.39 -13.94
CA VAL A 179 4.46 1.17 -15.38
C VAL A 179 5.01 2.29 -16.25
N PHE A 180 4.76 3.56 -15.91
CA PHE A 180 5.11 4.68 -16.79
C PHE A 180 6.61 4.90 -17.02
N PRO A 181 7.52 4.67 -16.05
CA PRO A 181 8.96 4.84 -16.28
C PRO A 181 9.55 3.91 -17.34
N VAL A 182 8.90 2.78 -17.63
CA VAL A 182 9.40 1.76 -18.56
C VAL A 182 8.57 1.65 -19.84
N LEU A 183 7.58 2.51 -20.06
CA LEU A 183 6.82 2.52 -21.32
C LEU A 183 7.72 2.99 -22.46
N HIS A 184 7.80 2.21 -23.54
CA HIS A 184 8.62 2.51 -24.72
C HIS A 184 7.79 3.02 -25.90
N VAL A 185 6.54 2.59 -26.02
CA VAL A 185 5.66 2.97 -27.13
C VAL A 185 5.15 4.39 -26.89
N GLU A 186 5.68 5.34 -27.66
CA GLU A 186 5.32 6.77 -27.50
C GLU A 186 4.09 7.18 -28.32
N ARG A 187 3.59 6.32 -29.21
CA ARG A 187 2.49 6.61 -30.14
C ARG A 187 1.16 6.02 -29.65
N TRP A 188 0.17 5.90 -30.55
CA TRP A 188 -1.20 5.50 -30.23
C TRP A 188 -1.35 4.10 -29.61
N ALA A 189 -0.38 3.20 -29.79
CA ALA A 189 -0.43 1.83 -29.29
C ALA A 189 0.10 1.68 -27.85
N PHE A 190 0.46 2.78 -27.16
CA PHE A 190 1.02 2.73 -25.80
C PHE A 190 0.10 2.05 -24.79
N ASP A 191 -1.21 2.19 -24.99
CA ASP A 191 -2.22 1.57 -24.16
C ASP A 191 -2.11 0.04 -24.12
N VAL A 192 -1.67 -0.58 -25.22
CA VAL A 192 -1.48 -2.02 -25.35
C VAL A 192 -0.25 -2.47 -24.57
N GLU A 193 0.87 -1.74 -24.70
CA GLU A 193 2.08 -1.99 -23.90
C GLU A 193 1.80 -1.79 -22.40
N LEU A 194 1.04 -0.75 -22.04
CA LEU A 194 0.67 -0.46 -20.67
C LEU A 194 -0.09 -1.62 -20.04
N ILE A 195 -1.13 -2.14 -20.72
CA ILE A 195 -1.91 -3.27 -20.19
C ILE A 195 -1.05 -4.55 -20.19
N TYR A 196 -0.22 -4.77 -21.20
CA TYR A 196 0.71 -5.89 -21.23
C TYR A 196 1.69 -5.87 -20.04
N LEU A 197 2.28 -4.72 -19.72
CA LEU A 197 3.15 -4.58 -18.55
C LEU A 197 2.39 -4.82 -17.24
N CYS A 198 1.15 -4.37 -17.14
CA CYS A 198 0.29 -4.68 -16.01
C CYS A 198 0.07 -6.18 -15.86
N GLU A 199 -0.30 -6.89 -16.93
CA GLU A 199 -0.49 -8.35 -16.92
C GLU A 199 0.82 -9.08 -16.58
N LEU A 200 1.94 -8.71 -17.20
CA LEU A 200 3.27 -9.29 -16.96
C LEU A 200 3.69 -9.18 -15.49
N TRP A 201 3.37 -8.05 -14.85
CA TRP A 201 3.71 -7.77 -13.46
C TRP A 201 2.61 -8.10 -12.47
N ARG A 202 1.52 -8.73 -12.94
CA ARG A 202 0.38 -9.13 -12.12
C ARG A 202 -0.25 -7.94 -11.39
N ILE A 203 -0.22 -6.77 -12.01
CA ILE A 203 -0.95 -5.59 -11.57
C ILE A 203 -2.41 -5.80 -11.96
N PRO A 204 -3.35 -5.81 -11.01
CA PRO A 204 -4.77 -5.91 -11.31
C PRO A 204 -5.23 -4.83 -12.30
N VAL A 205 -5.88 -5.25 -13.38
CA VAL A 205 -6.55 -4.38 -14.36
C VAL A 205 -8.02 -4.75 -14.41
N LEU A 206 -8.90 -3.75 -14.27
CA LEU A 206 -10.34 -3.91 -14.42
C LEU A 206 -10.84 -3.00 -15.54
N GLU A 207 -11.54 -3.58 -16.51
CA GLU A 207 -12.35 -2.82 -17.45
C GLU A 207 -13.76 -2.66 -16.85
N THR A 208 -14.23 -1.42 -16.68
CA THR A 208 -15.57 -1.16 -16.14
C THR A 208 -16.56 -0.71 -17.21
N TYR A 209 -17.73 -1.35 -17.22
CA TYR A 209 -18.82 -1.15 -18.18
C TYR A 209 -20.04 -0.54 -17.48
N ASP A 210 -20.54 -1.25 -16.49
CA ASP A 210 -21.57 -0.84 -15.53
C ASP A 210 -21.31 -1.55 -14.19
N ASP A 211 -21.95 -1.07 -13.11
CA ASP A 211 -21.72 -1.58 -11.76
C ASP A 211 -21.95 -3.11 -11.62
N ASN A 212 -22.62 -3.77 -12.59
CA ASN A 212 -23.09 -5.16 -12.54
C ASN A 212 -22.26 -6.15 -13.39
N SER A 213 -21.57 -5.69 -14.44
CA SER A 213 -20.89 -6.54 -15.44
C SER A 213 -19.37 -6.62 -15.29
N ASP A 214 -18.82 -5.97 -14.26
CA ASP A 214 -17.39 -5.90 -13.98
C ASP A 214 -16.73 -7.26 -13.61
N TYR A 215 -17.51 -8.31 -13.32
CA TYR A 215 -16.99 -9.64 -12.95
C TYR A 215 -17.52 -10.74 -13.87
N ALA A 216 -16.59 -11.47 -14.52
CA ALA A 216 -16.89 -12.47 -15.54
C ALA A 216 -17.53 -13.78 -15.04
N LEU A 217 -17.86 -13.91 -13.73
CA LEU A 217 -18.37 -15.15 -13.13
C LEU A 217 -19.85 -15.12 -12.74
N THR A 218 -20.54 -13.99 -12.89
CA THR A 218 -22.00 -13.97 -12.78
C THR A 218 -22.60 -14.36 -14.14
N GLU A 219 -22.89 -15.66 -14.31
CA GLU A 219 -24.08 -16.03 -15.08
C GLU A 219 -25.21 -15.07 -14.63
N ALA A 220 -25.95 -14.48 -15.58
CA ALA A 220 -26.87 -13.36 -15.41
C ALA A 220 -28.03 -13.59 -14.42
N GLY A 221 -27.71 -13.82 -13.15
CA GLY A 221 -28.60 -14.18 -12.06
C GLY A 221 -28.11 -13.60 -10.73
N PRO A 222 -28.95 -13.64 -9.69
CA PRO A 222 -28.63 -13.06 -8.38
C PRO A 222 -27.42 -13.76 -7.75
N PHE A 223 -26.57 -12.98 -7.06
CA PHE A 223 -25.41 -13.50 -6.35
C PHE A 223 -25.83 -14.49 -5.26
N ASP A 224 -25.32 -15.72 -5.34
CA ASP A 224 -25.56 -16.78 -4.37
C ASP A 224 -24.29 -17.04 -3.56
N VAL A 225 -24.31 -16.66 -2.28
CA VAL A 225 -23.19 -16.83 -1.34
C VAL A 225 -22.81 -18.30 -1.17
N ALA A 226 -23.78 -19.21 -1.14
CA ALA A 226 -23.52 -20.63 -0.95
C ALA A 226 -22.89 -21.26 -2.19
N LYS A 227 -23.30 -20.85 -3.39
CA LYS A 227 -22.62 -21.24 -4.65
C LYS A 227 -21.20 -20.68 -4.68
N TYR A 228 -21.03 -19.42 -4.29
CA TYR A 228 -19.74 -18.74 -4.26
C TYR A 228 -18.75 -19.43 -3.29
N CYS A 229 -19.14 -19.63 -2.02
CA CYS A 229 -18.27 -20.27 -1.02
C CYS A 229 -17.90 -21.72 -1.38
N LYS A 230 -18.74 -22.45 -2.13
CA LYS A 230 -18.42 -23.79 -2.62
C LYS A 230 -17.34 -23.81 -3.70
N GLY A 231 -17.17 -22.69 -4.42
CA GLY A 231 -16.14 -22.56 -5.44
C GLY A 231 -14.77 -22.18 -4.89
N ILE A 232 -14.68 -21.69 -3.65
CA ILE A 232 -13.40 -21.27 -3.05
C ILE A 232 -12.55 -22.50 -2.75
N GLU A 233 -11.35 -22.53 -3.32
CA GLU A 233 -10.35 -23.56 -3.04
C GLU A 233 -9.08 -22.89 -2.48
N VAL A 234 -8.46 -23.56 -1.50
CA VAL A 234 -7.24 -23.10 -0.84
C VAL A 234 -6.22 -24.22 -0.89
N GLU A 235 -5.08 -23.98 -1.52
CA GLU A 235 -3.99 -24.94 -1.63
C GLU A 235 -2.74 -24.39 -0.95
N VAL A 236 -2.24 -25.06 0.08
CA VAL A 236 -0.96 -24.68 0.72
C VAL A 236 0.18 -25.18 -0.15
N VAL A 237 1.01 -24.25 -0.63
CA VAL A 237 2.14 -24.53 -1.54
C VAL A 237 3.41 -24.79 -0.76
N ASN A 238 3.65 -23.98 0.28
CA ASN A 238 4.84 -24.06 1.09
C ASN A 238 4.55 -23.59 2.53
N GLU A 239 5.09 -24.30 3.51
CA GLU A 239 5.08 -23.91 4.91
C GLU A 239 6.48 -24.22 5.45
N ASP A 240 7.14 -23.22 6.04
CA ASP A 240 8.49 -23.39 6.58
C ASP A 240 8.44 -24.11 7.94
N ASP A 241 9.49 -24.88 8.26
CA ASP A 241 9.55 -25.72 9.48
C ASP A 241 9.52 -24.89 10.77
N ASP A 242 9.94 -23.62 10.70
CA ASP A 242 9.91 -22.67 11.81
C ASP A 242 8.56 -21.95 11.97
N GLY A 243 7.63 -22.17 11.03
CA GLY A 243 6.30 -21.54 10.99
C GLY A 243 6.31 -20.05 10.67
N MET A 244 7.40 -19.49 10.18
CA MET A 244 7.55 -18.06 9.90
C MET A 244 7.16 -17.66 8.47
N LEU A 245 7.01 -18.64 7.57
CA LEU A 245 6.60 -18.44 6.18
C LEU A 245 5.51 -19.42 5.78
N LEU A 246 4.46 -18.89 5.15
CA LEU A 246 3.34 -19.64 4.60
C LEU A 246 2.99 -19.09 3.21
N ASP A 247 3.11 -19.92 2.19
CA ASP A 247 2.67 -19.65 0.83
C ASP A 247 1.47 -20.54 0.50
N PHE A 248 0.38 -19.94 0.04
CA PHE A 248 -0.81 -20.67 -0.40
C PHE A 248 -1.48 -19.98 -1.59
N ASP A 249 -2.15 -20.79 -2.40
CA ASP A 249 -2.96 -20.34 -3.53
C ASP A 249 -4.42 -20.24 -3.08
N LEU A 250 -5.05 -19.11 -3.41
CA LEU A 250 -6.46 -18.83 -3.16
C LEU A 250 -7.18 -18.75 -4.51
N ILE A 251 -7.98 -19.77 -4.82
CA ILE A 251 -8.61 -19.95 -6.13
C ILE A 251 -10.08 -19.55 -6.03
N HIS A 252 -10.61 -18.96 -7.11
CA HIS A 252 -12.00 -18.50 -7.21
C HIS A 252 -12.41 -17.42 -6.21
N VAL A 253 -11.46 -16.59 -5.77
CA VAL A 253 -11.70 -15.42 -4.92
C VAL A 253 -11.35 -14.14 -5.68
N GLU A 254 -12.20 -13.12 -5.57
CA GLU A 254 -11.98 -11.83 -6.19
C GLU A 254 -10.92 -10.99 -5.44
N ALA A 255 -10.28 -10.08 -6.19
CA ALA A 255 -9.33 -9.08 -5.70
C ALA A 255 -9.72 -8.39 -4.37
N PRO A 256 -10.99 -7.92 -4.19
CA PRO A 256 -11.40 -7.21 -2.99
C PRO A 256 -11.22 -8.03 -1.72
N ILE A 257 -11.55 -9.32 -1.77
CA ILE A 257 -11.50 -10.22 -0.60
C ILE A 257 -10.06 -10.59 -0.29
N ALA A 258 -9.26 -10.92 -1.31
CA ALA A 258 -7.83 -11.17 -1.14
C ALA A 258 -7.11 -9.94 -0.56
N ASN A 259 -7.43 -8.73 -1.04
CA ASN A 259 -6.84 -7.51 -0.51
C ASN A 259 -7.34 -7.18 0.90
N ALA A 260 -8.60 -7.47 1.23
CA ALA A 260 -9.12 -7.31 2.58
C ALA A 260 -8.36 -8.22 3.57
N LEU A 261 -8.12 -9.48 3.22
CA LEU A 261 -7.31 -10.40 4.02
C LEU A 261 -5.89 -9.86 4.23
N ARG A 262 -5.23 -9.40 3.15
CA ARG A 262 -3.91 -8.77 3.23
C ARG A 262 -3.89 -7.57 4.18
N ARG A 263 -4.88 -6.68 4.08
CA ARG A 263 -4.98 -5.47 4.94
C ARG A 263 -5.21 -5.84 6.40
N VAL A 264 -6.08 -6.81 6.68
CA VAL A 264 -6.35 -7.29 8.03
C VAL A 264 -5.08 -7.87 8.66
N LEU A 265 -4.33 -8.71 7.92
CA LEU A 265 -3.07 -9.29 8.40
C LEU A 265 -2.01 -8.23 8.75
N LEU A 266 -1.93 -7.15 7.97
CA LEU A 266 -0.96 -6.08 8.20
C LEU A 266 -1.35 -5.12 9.35
N ALA A 267 -2.64 -4.83 9.50
CA ALA A 267 -3.07 -3.67 10.30
C ALA A 267 -4.03 -3.98 11.45
N GLU A 268 -4.83 -5.04 11.37
CA GLU A 268 -5.96 -5.26 12.30
C GLU A 268 -5.76 -6.47 13.21
N VAL A 269 -4.86 -7.40 12.87
CA VAL A 269 -4.53 -8.54 13.75
C VAL A 269 -3.70 -8.05 14.94
N PRO A 270 -4.16 -8.24 16.19
CA PRO A 270 -3.49 -7.69 17.35
C PRO A 270 -2.31 -8.54 17.82
N THR A 271 -1.27 -7.89 18.34
CA THR A 271 -0.07 -8.52 18.92
C THR A 271 0.34 -7.84 20.23
N MET A 272 1.31 -8.45 20.93
CA MET A 272 1.94 -7.88 22.13
C MET A 272 3.27 -7.21 21.74
N ALA A 273 3.45 -5.93 22.09
CA ALA A 273 4.70 -5.21 21.90
C ALA A 273 4.97 -4.24 23.05
N PHE A 274 6.23 -3.82 23.22
CA PHE A 274 6.60 -2.83 24.24
C PHE A 274 6.04 -1.45 23.90
N GLU A 275 5.35 -0.84 24.87
CA GLU A 275 4.76 0.49 24.74
C GLU A 275 5.42 1.49 25.69
N LYS A 276 5.61 1.10 26.95
CA LYS A 276 6.25 1.94 27.97
C LYS A 276 7.52 1.28 28.47
N ILE A 277 8.57 2.08 28.59
CA ILE A 277 9.89 1.64 29.02
C ILE A 277 10.31 2.59 30.14
N TYR A 278 10.38 2.05 31.35
CA TYR A 278 10.85 2.72 32.55
C TYR A 278 12.35 2.51 32.65
N LEU A 279 13.12 3.49 32.17
CA LEU A 279 14.58 3.50 32.26
C LEU A 279 14.99 3.99 33.66
N TYR A 280 15.69 3.16 34.44
CA TYR A 280 16.27 3.58 35.71
C TYR A 280 17.69 4.10 35.54
N GLN A 281 18.45 3.47 34.65
CA GLN A 281 19.82 3.87 34.36
C GLN A 281 20.21 3.54 32.93
N ASN A 282 20.58 4.55 32.15
CA ASN A 282 21.23 4.38 30.85
C ASN A 282 22.51 5.22 30.83
N THR A 283 23.66 4.57 30.97
CA THR A 283 24.98 5.22 30.79
C THR A 283 25.66 4.79 29.50
N SER A 284 24.89 4.21 28.57
CA SER A 284 25.38 3.82 27.24
C SER A 284 25.57 5.04 26.34
N VAL A 285 26.11 4.81 25.14
CA VAL A 285 26.29 5.86 24.12
C VAL A 285 24.99 6.17 23.37
N ILE A 286 24.01 5.25 23.41
CA ILE A 286 22.74 5.39 22.70
C ILE A 286 21.81 6.26 23.53
N GLN A 287 21.23 7.28 22.91
CA GLN A 287 20.23 8.16 23.53
C GLN A 287 18.99 7.36 23.95
N ASP A 288 18.34 7.81 25.02
CA ASP A 288 17.21 7.11 25.65
C ASP A 288 16.05 6.87 24.66
N GLU A 289 15.69 7.88 23.86
CA GLU A 289 14.59 7.80 22.91
C GLU A 289 14.90 6.78 21.80
N VAL A 290 16.15 6.75 21.33
CA VAL A 290 16.61 5.82 20.29
C VAL A 290 16.63 4.40 20.85
N LEU A 291 17.10 4.21 22.09
CA LEU A 291 17.09 2.91 22.75
C LEU A 291 15.65 2.43 22.91
N CYS A 292 14.77 3.25 23.48
CA CYS A 292 13.36 2.93 23.70
C CYS A 292 12.63 2.57 22.41
N HIS A 293 12.85 3.33 21.33
CA HIS A 293 12.28 3.02 20.02
C HIS A 293 12.72 1.64 19.51
N ARG A 294 14.00 1.29 19.67
CA ARG A 294 14.52 -0.02 19.26
C ARG A 294 13.98 -1.16 20.10
N LEU A 295 13.81 -0.95 21.41
CA LEU A 295 13.17 -1.92 22.29
C LEU A 295 11.71 -2.16 21.87
N GLY A 296 10.97 -1.10 21.54
CA GLY A 296 9.59 -1.18 21.02
C GLY A 296 9.40 -2.10 19.81
N LEU A 297 10.44 -2.32 19.02
CA LEU A 297 10.41 -3.15 17.80
C LEU A 297 10.79 -4.63 18.05
N LEU A 298 11.13 -5.02 19.28
CA LEU A 298 11.46 -6.41 19.60
C LEU A 298 10.16 -7.24 19.62
N PRO A 299 10.06 -8.29 18.79
CA PRO A 299 8.86 -9.13 18.74
C PRO A 299 8.77 -10.02 20.00
N ILE A 300 7.63 -9.99 20.66
CA ILE A 300 7.38 -10.75 21.90
C ILE A 300 6.58 -12.01 21.55
N LYS A 301 7.10 -13.17 21.96
CA LYS A 301 6.39 -14.45 21.90
C LYS A 301 5.42 -14.52 23.09
N ALA A 302 4.21 -14.01 22.90
CA ALA A 302 3.11 -14.14 23.84
C ALA A 302 1.79 -14.21 23.07
N ASP A 303 0.85 -15.07 23.50
CA ASP A 303 -0.45 -15.19 22.84
C ASP A 303 -1.33 -13.97 23.14
N PRO A 304 -1.60 -13.08 22.15
CA PRO A 304 -2.36 -11.86 22.38
C PRO A 304 -3.83 -12.14 22.72
N ARG A 305 -4.35 -13.35 22.49
CA ARG A 305 -5.75 -13.71 22.81
C ARG A 305 -6.00 -13.83 24.31
N LYS A 306 -4.94 -14.06 25.10
CA LYS A 306 -5.00 -14.16 26.56
C LYS A 306 -5.06 -12.79 27.26
N PHE A 307 -4.79 -11.71 26.54
CA PHE A 307 -4.74 -10.35 27.06
C PHE A 307 -5.90 -9.51 26.55
N LEU A 308 -6.43 -8.66 27.43
CA LEU A 308 -7.41 -7.65 27.06
C LEU A 308 -6.71 -6.43 26.44
N MET A 309 -7.46 -5.67 25.64
CA MET A 309 -6.96 -4.38 25.15
C MET A 309 -6.81 -3.39 26.31
N PRO A 310 -5.82 -2.48 26.26
CA PRO A 310 -5.71 -1.41 27.24
C PRO A 310 -6.95 -0.51 27.18
N THR A 311 -7.49 -0.12 28.33
CA THR A 311 -8.67 0.77 28.41
C THR A 311 -8.34 2.24 28.18
N GLU A 312 -7.12 2.64 28.50
CA GLU A 312 -6.64 4.00 28.33
C GLU A 312 -5.42 3.97 27.40
N LYS A 313 -5.39 4.85 26.38
CA LYS A 313 -4.12 5.17 25.75
C LYS A 313 -3.28 5.79 26.86
N VAL A 314 -2.13 5.22 27.18
CA VAL A 314 -1.19 5.78 28.14
C VAL A 314 -0.53 7.01 27.51
N ILE A 315 -1.34 8.05 27.31
CA ILE A 315 -0.93 9.39 26.95
C ILE A 315 -0.23 9.89 28.21
N GLY A 316 1.09 10.07 28.11
CA GLY A 316 1.83 10.71 29.19
C GLY A 316 1.17 12.06 29.46
N ILE A 317 1.00 12.35 30.75
CA ILE A 317 0.25 13.46 31.37
C ILE A 317 -1.16 13.05 31.82
N ASN A 318 -1.27 12.80 33.13
CA ASN A 318 -2.55 12.80 33.83
C ASN A 318 -3.18 14.21 33.83
N GLU A 319 -4.42 14.30 34.31
CA GLU A 319 -5.18 15.55 34.51
C GLU A 319 -4.51 16.58 35.46
N HIS A 320 -3.37 16.23 36.06
CA HIS A 320 -2.54 17.06 36.93
C HIS A 320 -1.19 17.47 36.32
N GLY A 321 -0.87 17.14 35.06
CA GLY A 321 0.39 17.58 34.45
C GLY A 321 1.64 16.82 34.92
N VAL A 322 1.48 15.67 35.58
CA VAL A 322 2.60 14.95 36.20
C VAL A 322 3.12 13.87 35.25
N ASP A 323 4.38 14.03 34.85
CA ASP A 323 5.23 12.99 34.28
C ASP A 323 5.34 11.87 35.32
N CYS A 324 4.93 10.64 35.00
CA CYS A 324 4.95 9.55 35.97
C CYS A 324 6.41 9.16 36.27
N GLU A 325 7.03 9.81 37.25
CA GLU A 325 8.30 9.36 37.82
C GLU A 325 8.16 7.98 38.52
N GLU A 326 6.92 7.56 38.81
CA GLU A 326 6.63 6.27 39.44
C GLU A 326 6.08 5.24 38.43
N GLU A 327 6.73 4.07 38.38
CA GLU A 327 6.26 2.90 37.63
C GLU A 327 4.92 2.42 38.21
N PRO A 328 3.83 2.39 37.41
CA PRO A 328 2.53 1.92 37.88
C PRO A 328 2.56 0.41 38.10
N GLN A 329 1.70 -0.07 39.01
CA GLN A 329 1.53 -1.51 39.19
C GLN A 329 0.96 -2.14 37.90
N PRO A 330 1.63 -3.16 37.34
CA PRO A 330 1.17 -3.80 36.11
C PRO A 330 -0.10 -4.62 36.34
N ASP A 331 -1.08 -4.48 35.44
CA ASP A 331 -2.30 -5.29 35.44
C ASP A 331 -2.01 -6.69 34.83
N PRO A 332 -2.14 -7.79 35.58
CA PRO A 332 -1.88 -9.14 35.10
C PRO A 332 -2.69 -9.55 33.86
N THR A 333 -3.85 -8.94 33.61
CA THR A 333 -4.75 -9.31 32.51
C THR A 333 -4.45 -8.58 31.20
N ARG A 334 -3.58 -7.56 31.24
CA ARG A 334 -3.33 -6.63 30.12
C ARG A 334 -1.86 -6.40 29.83
N ASN A 335 -1.01 -6.50 30.84
CA ASN A 335 0.39 -6.13 30.77
C ASN A 335 1.30 -7.35 30.89
N LEU A 336 2.41 -7.31 30.15
CA LEU A 336 3.56 -8.18 30.37
C LEU A 336 4.78 -7.31 30.68
N VAL A 337 5.53 -7.64 31.73
CA VAL A 337 6.69 -6.86 32.15
C VAL A 337 7.97 -7.65 31.90
N PHE A 338 8.94 -7.00 31.28
CA PHE A 338 10.27 -7.54 31.05
C PHE A 338 11.32 -6.62 31.66
N ASN A 339 12.25 -7.18 32.43
CA ASN A 339 13.39 -6.45 32.97
C ASN A 339 14.64 -6.70 32.16
N ILE A 340 15.43 -5.65 31.98
CA ILE A 340 16.79 -5.72 31.49
C ILE A 340 17.71 -5.03 32.51
N ASN A 341 18.75 -5.74 32.93
CA ASN A 341 19.81 -5.18 33.78
C ASN A 341 21.15 -5.77 33.31
N VAL A 342 21.93 -4.95 32.60
CA VAL A 342 23.21 -5.36 32.01
C VAL A 342 24.29 -4.32 32.29
N THR A 343 25.40 -4.76 32.87
CA THR A 343 26.56 -3.92 33.18
C THR A 343 27.80 -4.47 32.49
N CYS A 344 28.46 -3.62 31.69
CA CYS A 344 29.68 -4.01 31.00
C CYS A 344 30.89 -3.90 31.92
N THR A 345 31.67 -4.98 32.02
CA THR A 345 32.89 -5.03 32.84
C THR A 345 34.09 -5.47 32.03
N ARG A 346 35.29 -5.07 32.47
CA ARG A 346 36.54 -5.43 31.79
C ARG A 346 36.92 -6.87 32.15
N ASN A 347 37.18 -7.70 31.15
CA ASN A 347 37.69 -9.06 31.36
C ASN A 347 39.18 -8.98 31.74
N ARG A 348 39.50 -9.33 32.99
CA ARG A 348 40.89 -9.32 33.49
C ARG A 348 41.72 -10.49 32.96
N ASN A 349 41.07 -11.53 32.44
CA ASN A 349 41.70 -12.74 31.93
C ASN A 349 41.84 -12.72 30.39
N ALA A 350 41.62 -11.58 29.74
CA ALA A 350 41.73 -11.46 28.30
C ALA A 350 43.18 -11.69 27.83
N PRO A 351 43.41 -12.46 26.76
CA PRO A 351 44.74 -12.63 26.17
C PRO A 351 45.35 -11.27 25.81
N SER A 352 46.66 -11.11 25.96
CA SER A 352 47.37 -9.88 25.57
C SER A 352 47.27 -9.57 24.07
N THR A 353 46.96 -10.57 23.25
CA THR A 353 46.74 -10.47 21.81
C THR A 353 45.28 -10.22 21.42
N ALA A 354 44.35 -10.14 22.38
CA ALA A 354 42.93 -9.99 22.08
C ALA A 354 42.62 -8.58 21.55
N THR A 355 42.12 -8.50 20.32
CA THR A 355 41.64 -7.26 19.70
C THR A 355 40.12 -7.14 19.74
N GLU A 356 39.42 -8.27 19.81
CA GLU A 356 37.97 -8.32 19.71
C GLU A 356 37.27 -7.88 21.02
N PRO A 357 36.26 -6.99 20.95
CA PRO A 357 35.57 -6.49 22.14
C PRO A 357 34.96 -7.59 23.04
N HIS A 358 34.48 -8.68 22.44
CA HIS A 358 33.88 -9.79 23.19
C HIS A 358 34.90 -10.60 24.00
N GLN A 359 36.18 -10.53 23.65
CA GLN A 359 37.27 -11.17 24.40
C GLN A 359 37.76 -10.24 25.53
N LEU A 360 37.80 -8.93 25.24
CA LEU A 360 38.29 -7.89 26.15
C LEU A 360 37.29 -7.53 27.26
N TYR A 361 36.00 -7.71 27.02
CA TYR A 361 34.94 -7.22 27.90
C TYR A 361 33.85 -8.28 28.09
N HIS A 362 33.28 -8.33 29.30
CA HIS A 362 32.06 -9.09 29.55
C HIS A 362 30.84 -8.22 29.23
N GLN A 363 29.87 -8.82 28.54
CA GLN A 363 28.58 -8.17 28.20
C GLN A 363 28.73 -6.83 27.42
N SER A 364 29.75 -6.71 26.56
CA SER A 364 29.91 -5.55 25.68
C SER A 364 28.83 -5.43 24.60
N SER A 365 28.14 -6.52 24.29
CA SER A 365 27.04 -6.56 23.32
C SER A 365 25.81 -7.07 24.04
N VAL A 366 24.80 -6.21 24.11
CA VAL A 366 23.51 -6.48 24.75
C VAL A 366 22.58 -7.04 23.70
N TYR A 367 22.13 -8.28 23.90
CA TYR A 367 21.24 -8.98 22.98
C TYR A 367 19.83 -9.11 23.59
N SER A 368 18.84 -9.43 22.77
CA SER A 368 17.44 -9.66 23.18
C SER A 368 17.28 -10.77 24.22
N ARG A 369 18.17 -11.76 24.29
CA ARG A 369 18.19 -12.76 25.38
C ARG A 369 18.44 -12.19 26.78
N SER A 370 18.90 -10.95 26.89
CA SER A 370 19.13 -10.29 28.19
C SER A 370 17.83 -9.87 28.88
N PHE A 371 16.71 -9.87 28.15
CA PHE A 371 15.39 -9.54 28.69
C PHE A 371 14.84 -10.72 29.48
N LYS A 372 14.44 -10.47 30.73
CA LYS A 372 13.84 -11.46 31.62
C LYS A 372 12.40 -11.07 31.88
N TRP A 373 11.47 -11.98 31.61
CA TRP A 373 10.08 -11.79 31.97
C TRP A 373 9.92 -11.80 33.50
N ILE A 374 9.16 -10.84 34.02
CA ILE A 374 8.75 -10.79 35.43
C ILE A 374 7.26 -11.10 35.48
N PRO A 375 6.84 -12.25 36.05
CA PRO A 375 5.43 -12.57 36.18
C PRO A 375 4.72 -11.59 37.13
N CYS A 376 3.50 -11.21 36.78
CA CYS A 376 2.64 -10.35 37.60
C CYS A 376 1.38 -11.12 38.01
N GLY A 377 1.04 -11.13 39.30
CA GLY A 377 -0.13 -11.87 39.81
C GLY A 377 -0.06 -13.37 39.48
N ASP A 378 -1.14 -13.91 38.90
CA ASP A 378 -1.27 -15.35 38.60
C ASP A 378 -0.64 -15.78 37.26
N GLN A 379 0.09 -14.88 36.58
CA GLN A 379 0.69 -15.18 35.28
C GLN A 379 1.72 -16.31 35.34
N GLU A 380 2.42 -16.49 36.47
CA GLU A 380 3.40 -17.58 36.63
C GLU A 380 2.73 -18.96 36.47
N GLU A 381 1.50 -19.12 36.97
CA GLU A 381 0.71 -20.34 36.80
C GLU A 381 0.14 -20.45 35.38
N GLN A 382 -0.39 -19.34 34.84
CA GLN A 382 -1.02 -19.32 33.51
C GLN A 382 -0.05 -19.66 32.36
N PHE A 383 1.23 -19.30 32.51
CA PHE A 383 2.25 -19.47 31.47
C PHE A 383 3.31 -20.53 31.78
N LYS A 384 3.06 -21.41 32.75
CA LYS A 384 4.00 -22.46 33.18
C LYS A 384 4.50 -23.37 32.06
N GLY A 385 3.72 -23.56 30.99
CA GLY A 385 4.07 -24.40 29.84
C GLY A 385 4.84 -23.69 28.71
N ASP A 386 4.62 -22.39 28.49
CA ASP A 386 5.28 -21.58 27.46
C ASP A 386 5.42 -20.15 27.99
N PRO A 387 6.51 -19.85 28.72
CA PRO A 387 6.69 -18.53 29.33
C PRO A 387 6.92 -17.45 28.26
N PRO A 388 6.36 -16.24 28.45
CA PRO A 388 6.62 -15.11 27.57
C PRO A 388 8.12 -14.82 27.42
N ARG A 389 8.58 -14.67 26.17
CA ARG A 389 9.98 -14.35 25.84
C ARG A 389 10.06 -13.50 24.58
N ILE A 390 11.22 -12.92 24.29
CA ILE A 390 11.49 -12.33 22.97
C ILE A 390 11.60 -13.48 21.95
N VAL A 391 11.08 -13.30 20.72
CA VAL A 391 11.05 -14.36 19.71
C VAL A 391 12.47 -14.82 19.33
N PHE A 392 13.36 -13.84 19.09
CA PHE A 392 14.74 -14.08 18.68
C PHE A 392 15.70 -13.68 19.81
N ASP A 393 16.70 -14.52 20.09
CA ASP A 393 17.64 -14.34 21.21
C ASP A 393 18.91 -13.53 20.86
N ASP A 394 19.12 -13.26 19.58
CA ASP A 394 20.35 -12.72 19.00
C ASP A 394 20.20 -11.30 18.39
N ILE A 395 19.07 -10.64 18.61
CA ILE A 395 18.89 -9.26 18.18
C ILE A 395 19.78 -8.35 19.02
N LEU A 396 20.74 -7.68 18.38
CA LEU A 396 21.63 -6.75 19.06
C LEU A 396 20.88 -5.46 19.43
N VAL A 397 20.73 -5.20 20.72
CA VAL A 397 20.06 -4.00 21.26
C VAL A 397 21.04 -2.85 21.42
N ALA A 398 22.14 -3.04 22.14
CA ALA A 398 23.11 -1.99 22.43
C ALA A 398 24.54 -2.53 22.49
N LYS A 399 25.52 -1.64 22.28
CA LYS A 399 26.93 -1.94 22.54
C LYS A 399 27.42 -1.06 23.69
N LEU A 400 28.05 -1.69 24.67
CA LEU A 400 28.53 -1.05 25.90
C LEU A 400 30.07 -1.06 25.97
N ARG A 401 30.61 -0.22 26.83
CA ARG A 401 32.01 -0.20 27.27
C ARG A 401 32.10 -0.33 28.79
N PRO A 402 33.26 -0.74 29.35
CA PRO A 402 33.39 -0.97 30.78
C PRO A 402 32.94 0.24 31.61
N GLY A 403 32.10 0.00 32.62
CA GLY A 403 31.52 1.04 33.46
C GLY A 403 30.15 1.56 32.98
N GLN A 404 29.71 1.16 31.77
CA GLN A 404 28.37 1.47 31.29
C GLN A 404 27.37 0.40 31.69
N GLN A 405 26.13 0.81 31.96
CA GLN A 405 25.02 -0.02 32.39
C GLN A 405 23.73 0.42 31.70
N ILE A 406 22.85 -0.55 31.43
CA ILE A 406 21.46 -0.34 31.04
C ILE A 406 20.58 -1.10 32.04
N GLU A 407 19.66 -0.39 32.68
CA GLU A 407 18.67 -0.93 33.61
C GLU A 407 17.29 -0.35 33.31
N ALA A 408 16.32 -1.21 32.99
CA ALA A 408 14.98 -0.81 32.61
C ALA A 408 13.91 -1.88 32.82
N ASN A 409 12.68 -1.44 33.07
CA ASN A 409 11.47 -2.27 33.01
C ASN A 409 10.64 -1.90 31.78
N CYS A 410 10.33 -2.90 30.95
CA CYS A 410 9.62 -2.73 29.68
C CYS A 410 8.23 -3.34 29.81
N HIS A 411 7.21 -2.51 29.67
CA HIS A 411 5.80 -2.89 29.75
C HIS A 411 5.26 -3.10 28.34
N ALA A 412 4.86 -4.34 28.05
CA ALA A 412 4.21 -4.74 26.83
C ALA A 412 2.70 -4.77 26.99
N VAL A 413 2.01 -4.31 25.95
CA VAL A 413 0.56 -4.25 25.87
C VAL A 413 0.09 -4.82 24.54
N LYS A 414 -1.20 -5.15 24.48
CA LYS A 414 -1.85 -5.56 23.25
C LYS A 414 -2.17 -4.33 22.39
N GLY A 415 -1.82 -4.37 21.11
CA GLY A 415 -2.11 -3.31 20.13
C GLY A 415 -2.33 -3.86 18.72
N ILE A 416 -2.67 -2.98 17.78
CA ILE A 416 -2.91 -3.31 16.36
C ILE A 416 -1.94 -2.57 15.44
N GLY A 417 -1.58 -3.19 14.32
CA GLY A 417 -0.64 -2.62 13.34
C GLY A 417 -1.07 -1.27 12.77
N ARG A 418 -2.38 -0.97 12.75
CA ARG A 418 -2.93 0.32 12.33
C ARG A 418 -2.49 1.50 13.22
N ASP A 419 -2.27 1.26 14.52
CA ASP A 419 -1.83 2.29 15.46
C ASP A 419 -0.31 2.50 15.39
N HIS A 420 0.45 1.41 15.31
CA HIS A 420 1.90 1.45 15.10
C HIS A 420 2.41 0.17 14.44
N ALA A 421 3.34 0.29 13.49
CA ALA A 421 3.88 -0.86 12.73
C ALA A 421 4.54 -1.94 13.59
N LYS A 422 4.97 -1.60 14.82
CA LYS A 422 5.52 -2.56 15.80
C LYS A 422 4.53 -3.65 16.23
N PHE A 423 3.24 -3.41 16.04
CA PHE A 423 2.18 -4.37 16.33
C PHE A 423 1.80 -5.23 15.10
N SER A 424 2.41 -5.02 13.94
CA SER A 424 2.19 -5.89 12.77
C SER A 424 2.69 -7.30 13.09
N PRO A 425 1.84 -8.34 13.02
CA PRO A 425 2.26 -9.72 13.26
C PRO A 425 3.09 -10.30 12.12
N VAL A 426 2.99 -9.71 10.94
CA VAL A 426 3.68 -10.18 9.73
C VAL A 426 4.83 -9.24 9.40
N ALA A 427 5.96 -9.80 8.95
CA ALA A 427 7.02 -9.02 8.35
C ALA A 427 6.53 -8.37 7.05
N THR A 428 5.87 -9.16 6.21
CA THR A 428 5.11 -8.69 5.05
C THR A 428 4.00 -9.69 4.72
N ALA A 429 2.87 -9.19 4.22
CA ALA A 429 1.82 -10.00 3.62
C ALA A 429 1.49 -9.39 2.26
N SER A 430 1.58 -10.19 1.20
CA SER A 430 1.30 -9.77 -0.17
C SER A 430 0.69 -10.92 -0.95
N TYR A 431 0.05 -10.62 -2.07
CA TYR A 431 -0.48 -11.62 -2.97
C TYR A 431 -0.16 -11.22 -4.42
N ARG A 432 -0.20 -12.19 -5.32
CA ARG A 432 0.05 -12.00 -6.74
C ARG A 432 -0.89 -12.87 -7.55
N TYR A 433 -1.39 -12.38 -8.68
CA TYR A 433 -2.24 -13.18 -9.58
C TYR A 433 -1.42 -14.29 -10.23
N LEU A 434 -1.97 -15.50 -10.33
CA LEU A 434 -1.33 -16.57 -11.08
C LEU A 434 -1.64 -16.39 -12.57
N ILE A 435 -0.60 -16.37 -13.40
CA ILE A 435 -0.76 -16.30 -14.86
C ILE A 435 -0.89 -17.74 -15.34
N PHE A 436 -2.10 -18.15 -15.72
CA PHE A 436 -2.27 -19.36 -16.51
C PHE A 436 -1.93 -19.04 -17.96
N PHE A 437 -0.71 -19.38 -18.37
CA PHE A 437 -0.42 -19.60 -19.79
C PHE A 437 -1.10 -20.92 -20.18
N SER A 438 -2.38 -20.87 -20.54
CA SER A 438 -3.07 -21.98 -21.21
C SER A 438 -2.78 -21.98 -22.69
#